data_AF-A0A7V9HQR9-F1
#
_entry.id   AF-A0A7V9HQR9-F1
#
_cell.length_a   1.000
_cell.length_b   1.000
_cell.length_c   1.000
_cell.angle_alpha   90.00
_cell.angle_beta   90.00
_cell.angle_gamma   90.00
#
_symmetry.space_group_name_H-M   'P 1'
#
loop_
_entity.id
_entity.type
_entity.pdbx_description
1 polymer ?
#
loop_
_entity_poly.entity_id
_entity_poly.type
_entity_poly.pdbx_seq_one_letter_code
_entity_poly.pdbx_strand_id
1 'polypeptide(L)'
;MDDEEHNRRLTGPGPPGPARLYALAAGGLLALLGVLGFFYDAGFETGANLADDDLAGVLLVNGWRNVIYLATGLCALGFASRLPRVTAMALGAFYATFGIWGLEVINGGIGSILDAVPLGNHDNVFHLALGALGLAAALIDNSDEILG
;
A
#
# COMPACT_ATOMS: atom_id res chain seq x y z
N MET A 1 26.22 27.55 -28.38
CA MET A 1 25.35 26.71 -27.53
C MET A 1 25.13 25.46 -28.35
N ASP A 2 25.78 24.35 -27.98
CA ASP A 2 25.81 23.13 -28.79
C ASP A 2 24.47 22.42 -28.75
N ASP A 3 24.05 21.86 -29.89
CA ASP A 3 22.81 21.12 -30.07
C ASP A 3 22.68 19.91 -29.10
N GLU A 4 23.81 19.39 -28.60
CA GLU A 4 23.83 18.37 -27.55
C GLU A 4 23.28 18.85 -26.21
N GLU A 5 23.51 20.11 -25.82
CA GLU A 5 23.00 20.65 -24.56
C GLU A 5 21.49 20.94 -24.64
N HIS A 6 21.01 21.27 -25.84
CA HIS A 6 19.58 21.39 -26.13
C HIS A 6 18.87 20.02 -26.03
N ASN A 7 19.46 18.95 -26.58
CA ASN A 7 18.91 17.59 -26.48
C ASN A 7 18.97 16.99 -25.06
N ARG A 8 19.99 17.32 -24.26
CA ARG A 8 20.06 16.90 -22.84
C ARG A 8 19.00 17.57 -21.96
N ARG A 9 18.54 18.78 -22.31
CA ARG A 9 17.47 19.49 -21.60
C ARG A 9 16.07 19.01 -21.99
N LEU A 10 15.92 18.44 -23.18
CA LEU A 10 14.68 17.81 -23.64
C LEU A 10 14.50 16.37 -23.13
N THR A 11 15.51 15.79 -22.48
CA THR A 11 15.54 14.41 -21.97
C THR A 11 15.58 14.33 -20.43
N GLY A 12 14.83 15.22 -19.76
CA GLY A 12 14.53 15.03 -18.35
C GLY A 12 13.85 13.66 -18.13
N PRO A 13 13.94 13.04 -16.94
CA PRO A 13 13.22 11.80 -16.66
C PRO A 13 11.75 12.03 -17.00
N GLY A 14 11.23 11.25 -17.94
CA GLY A 14 9.81 11.28 -18.29
C GLY A 14 8.93 11.07 -17.04
N PRO A 15 7.65 11.46 -17.11
CA PRO A 15 6.74 11.22 -16.00
C PRO A 15 6.76 9.74 -15.59
N PRO A 16 6.63 9.42 -14.29
CA PRO A 16 6.64 8.04 -13.83
C PRO A 16 5.55 7.22 -14.54
N GLY A 17 5.92 6.02 -15.00
CA GLY A 17 4.96 5.04 -15.50
C GLY A 17 3.92 4.67 -14.44
N PRO A 18 2.74 4.13 -14.83
CA PRO A 18 1.65 3.79 -13.92
C PRO A 18 2.07 3.00 -12.67
N ALA A 19 2.93 1.98 -12.82
CA ALA A 19 3.34 1.16 -11.68
C ALA A 19 4.21 1.94 -10.69
N ARG A 20 5.09 2.80 -11.19
CA ARG A 20 5.94 3.67 -10.36
C ARG A 20 5.11 4.72 -9.64
N LEU A 21 4.15 5.33 -10.34
CA LEU A 21 3.25 6.32 -9.74
C LEU A 21 2.43 5.69 -8.61
N TYR A 22 1.83 4.52 -8.86
CA TYR A 22 1.11 3.76 -7.83
C TYR A 22 2.02 3.43 -6.64
N ALA A 23 3.22 2.87 -6.86
CA ALA A 23 4.13 2.48 -5.79
C ALA A 23 4.53 3.67 -4.91
N LEU A 24 4.77 4.85 -5.50
CA LEU A 24 5.07 6.08 -4.77
C LEU A 24 3.86 6.61 -4.00
N ALA A 25 2.69 6.67 -4.64
CA ALA A 25 1.48 7.20 -4.04
C ALA A 25 0.94 6.32 -2.91
N ALA A 26 0.75 5.02 -3.18
CA ALA A 26 0.31 4.04 -2.19
C ALA A 26 1.36 3.86 -1.10
N GLY A 27 2.64 3.77 -1.46
CA GLY A 27 3.74 3.65 -0.50
C GLY A 27 3.81 4.85 0.46
N GLY A 28 3.69 6.07 -0.09
CA GLY A 28 3.63 7.29 0.70
C GLY A 28 2.41 7.35 1.62
N LEU A 29 1.23 7.05 1.09
CA LEU A 29 -0.01 7.01 1.87
C LEU A 29 0.07 6.01 3.03
N LEU A 30 0.52 4.78 2.76
CA LEU A 30 0.66 3.74 3.79
C LEU A 30 1.70 4.10 4.85
N ALA A 31 2.86 4.63 4.45
CA ALA A 31 3.85 5.09 5.41
C ALA A 31 3.31 6.20 6.31
N LEU A 32 2.56 7.16 5.74
CA LEU A 32 1.91 8.22 6.51
C LEU A 32 0.84 7.67 7.45
N LEU A 33 -0.03 6.78 6.98
CA LEU A 33 -1.06 6.16 7.80
C LEU A 33 -0.45 5.33 8.95
N GLY A 34 0.64 4.60 8.69
CA GLY A 34 1.35 3.85 9.73
C GLY A 34 1.96 4.76 10.80
N VAL A 35 2.61 5.86 10.40
CA VAL A 35 3.17 6.84 11.35
C VAL A 35 2.06 7.53 12.13
N LEU A 36 1.03 8.04 11.45
CA LEU A 36 -0.09 8.72 12.10
C LEU A 36 -0.85 7.78 13.03
N GLY A 37 -1.07 6.54 12.63
CA GLY A 37 -1.74 5.55 13.45
C GLY A 37 -1.05 5.34 14.79
N PHE A 38 0.29 5.36 14.87
CA PHE A 38 1.01 5.25 16.14
C PHE A 38 0.79 6.43 17.09
N PHE A 39 0.42 7.61 16.58
CA PHE A 39 0.02 8.74 17.43
C PHE A 39 -1.40 8.59 17.99
N TYR A 40 -2.25 7.76 17.37
CA TYR A 40 -3.60 7.48 17.84
C TYR A 40 -3.63 6.25 18.76
N ASP A 41 -3.09 5.13 18.30
CA ASP A 41 -2.97 3.91 19.09
C ASP A 41 -1.66 3.16 18.77
N ALA A 42 -0.85 2.94 19.80
CA ALA A 42 0.40 2.18 19.73
C ALA A 42 0.30 0.80 20.41
N GLY A 43 -0.90 0.40 20.85
CA GLY A 43 -1.19 -0.86 21.52
C GLY A 43 -1.02 -2.06 20.58
N PHE A 44 -0.36 -3.10 21.08
CA PHE A 44 -0.18 -4.38 20.37
C PHE A 44 -1.06 -5.48 20.97
N GLU A 45 -2.21 -5.08 21.51
CA GLU A 45 -3.17 -5.96 22.16
C GLU A 45 -3.73 -6.97 21.17
N THR A 46 -4.18 -8.10 21.73
CA THR A 46 -4.80 -9.16 20.94
C THR A 46 -6.04 -9.74 21.62
N GLY A 47 -6.92 -10.37 20.84
CA GLY A 47 -8.12 -11.06 21.32
C GLY A 47 -9.18 -10.13 21.89
N ALA A 48 -9.84 -10.54 22.97
CA ALA A 48 -10.98 -9.84 23.56
C ALA A 48 -10.70 -8.43 24.12
N ASN A 49 -9.44 -8.00 24.12
CA ASN A 49 -9.02 -6.67 24.54
C ASN A 49 -8.65 -5.78 23.34
N LEU A 50 -9.02 -6.14 22.11
CA LEU A 50 -8.75 -5.30 20.95
C LEU A 50 -9.39 -3.92 21.14
N ALA A 51 -8.56 -2.87 21.11
CA ALA A 51 -9.04 -1.49 21.09
C ALA A 51 -9.84 -1.22 19.80
N ASP A 52 -11.02 -0.64 19.98
CA ASP A 52 -11.96 -0.19 18.92
C ASP A 52 -11.69 1.27 18.51
N ASP A 53 -10.49 1.80 18.74
CA ASP A 53 -10.19 3.19 18.40
C ASP A 53 -10.03 3.37 16.88
N ASP A 54 -10.78 4.33 16.33
CA ASP A 54 -10.78 4.66 14.91
C ASP A 54 -9.97 5.94 14.63
N LEU A 55 -9.08 5.88 13.65
CA LEU A 55 -8.50 7.06 13.02
C LEU A 55 -9.60 7.80 12.24
N ALA A 56 -9.90 9.00 12.71
CA ALA A 56 -10.92 9.88 12.16
C ALA A 56 -12.34 9.25 12.07
N GLY A 57 -12.63 8.21 12.88
CA GLY A 57 -13.94 7.56 12.92
C GLY A 57 -14.28 6.65 11.73
N VAL A 58 -13.27 6.23 10.95
CA VAL A 58 -13.48 5.45 9.70
C VAL A 58 -12.57 4.23 9.59
N LEU A 59 -11.30 4.34 10.00
CA LEU A 59 -10.32 3.25 9.92
C LEU A 59 -9.90 2.87 11.32
N LEU A 60 -10.05 1.60 11.69
CA LEU A 60 -9.54 1.12 12.97
C LEU A 60 -8.02 1.36 13.01
N VAL A 61 -7.44 1.69 14.17
CA VAL A 61 -5.99 1.88 14.39
C VAL A 61 -5.50 1.01 15.55
N ASN A 62 -4.33 0.39 15.39
CA ASN A 62 -3.60 -0.29 16.46
C ASN A 62 -2.15 -0.54 16.03
N GLY A 63 -1.28 -0.88 16.98
CA GLY A 63 0.15 -1.07 16.76
C GLY A 63 0.48 -2.06 15.63
N TRP A 64 -0.22 -3.20 15.56
CA TRP A 64 0.05 -4.21 14.53
C TRP A 64 -0.25 -3.73 13.11
N ARG A 65 -1.41 -3.09 12.88
CA ARG A 65 -1.73 -2.52 11.57
C ARG A 65 -0.81 -1.36 11.22
N ASN A 66 -0.45 -0.53 12.19
CA ASN A 66 0.48 0.58 11.97
C ASN A 66 1.84 0.09 11.49
N VAL A 67 2.35 -1.02 12.05
CA VAL A 67 3.57 -1.69 11.57
C VAL A 67 3.39 -2.20 10.14
N ILE A 68 2.27 -2.86 9.82
CA ILE A 68 2.02 -3.39 8.47
C ILE A 68 2.01 -2.27 7.44
N TYR A 69 1.28 -1.18 7.70
CA TYR A 69 1.21 -0.02 6.82
C TYR A 69 2.58 0.65 6.67
N LEU A 70 3.30 0.86 7.77
CA LEU A 70 4.62 1.46 7.72
C LEU A 70 5.62 0.60 6.95
N ALA A 71 5.68 -0.71 7.25
CA ALA A 71 6.62 -1.63 6.62
C ALA A 71 6.35 -1.77 5.12
N THR A 72 5.10 -2.03 4.72
CA THR A 72 4.73 -2.15 3.30
C THR A 72 4.90 -0.82 2.56
N GLY A 73 4.58 0.31 3.20
CA GLY A 73 4.78 1.64 2.65
C GLY A 73 6.24 1.97 2.38
N LEU A 74 7.12 1.75 3.36
CA LEU A 74 8.56 1.96 3.22
C LEU A 74 9.19 1.03 2.18
N CYS A 75 8.78 -0.24 2.15
CA CYS A 75 9.20 -1.18 1.11
C CYS A 75 8.80 -0.67 -0.28
N ALA A 76 7.55 -0.25 -0.46
CA ALA A 76 7.08 0.28 -1.74
C ALA A 76 7.89 1.50 -2.19
N LEU A 77 8.13 2.46 -1.29
CA LEU A 77 8.95 3.64 -1.57
C LEU A 77 10.41 3.27 -1.92
N GLY A 78 11.00 2.31 -1.21
CA GLY A 78 12.37 1.87 -1.43
C GLY A 78 12.61 1.17 -2.77
N PHE A 79 11.59 0.47 -3.29
CA PHE A 79 11.67 -0.29 -4.54
C PHE A 79 11.02 0.39 -5.75
N ALA A 80 10.23 1.45 -5.56
CA ALA A 80 9.48 2.12 -6.63
C ALA A 80 10.32 2.58 -7.83
N SER A 81 11.60 2.92 -7.65
CA SER A 81 12.46 3.34 -8.76
C SER A 81 13.16 2.20 -9.49
N ARG A 82 13.35 1.04 -8.84
CA ARG A 82 14.14 -0.08 -9.37
C ARG A 82 13.28 -1.19 -9.92
N LEU A 83 12.17 -1.47 -9.25
CA LEU A 83 11.29 -2.59 -9.52
C LEU A 83 9.81 -2.14 -9.50
N PRO A 84 9.42 -1.10 -10.26
CA PRO A 84 8.09 -0.49 -10.14
C PRO A 84 6.95 -1.49 -10.37
N ARG A 85 7.02 -2.31 -11.44
CA ARG A 85 6.01 -3.31 -11.76
C ARG A 85 5.88 -4.38 -10.70
N VAL A 86 7.00 -4.95 -10.28
CA VAL A 86 7.04 -5.97 -9.21
C VAL A 86 6.52 -5.40 -7.90
N THR A 87 6.88 -4.16 -7.58
CA THR A 87 6.40 -3.46 -6.37
C THR A 87 4.89 -3.26 -6.42
N ALA A 88 4.36 -2.74 -7.53
CA ALA A 88 2.92 -2.54 -7.71
C ALA A 88 2.14 -3.86 -7.66
N MET A 89 2.66 -4.92 -8.30
CA MET A 89 2.06 -6.25 -8.29
C MET A 89 2.08 -6.89 -6.91
N ALA A 90 3.22 -6.84 -6.20
CA ALA A 90 3.36 -7.42 -4.87
C ALA A 90 2.47 -6.70 -3.84
N LEU A 91 2.50 -5.36 -3.84
CA LEU A 91 1.68 -4.55 -2.95
C LEU A 91 0.18 -4.73 -3.26
N GLY A 92 -0.17 -4.75 -4.56
CA GLY A 92 -1.53 -4.99 -5.03
C GLY A 92 -2.05 -6.37 -4.61
N ALA A 93 -1.28 -7.43 -4.87
CA ALA A 93 -1.65 -8.79 -4.47
C ALA A 93 -1.77 -8.95 -2.95
N PHE A 94 -0.86 -8.33 -2.19
CA PHE A 94 -0.90 -8.35 -0.72
C PHE A 94 -2.20 -7.73 -0.20
N TYR A 95 -2.54 -6.51 -0.60
CA TYR A 95 -3.72 -5.82 -0.10
C TYR A 95 -5.03 -6.38 -0.67
N ALA A 96 -5.04 -6.91 -1.89
CA ALA A 96 -6.20 -7.65 -2.40
C ALA A 96 -6.48 -8.90 -1.55
N THR A 97 -5.43 -9.68 -1.25
CA THR A 97 -5.55 -10.87 -0.38
C THR A 97 -6.00 -10.49 1.02
N PHE A 98 -5.42 -9.42 1.58
CA PHE A 98 -5.76 -8.94 2.92
C PHE A 98 -7.21 -8.47 3.01
N GLY A 99 -7.71 -7.75 1.99
CA GLY A 99 -9.10 -7.32 1.90
C GLY A 99 -10.09 -8.47 1.70
N ILE A 100 -9.78 -9.45 0.83
CA ILE A 100 -10.60 -10.65 0.65
C ILE A 100 -10.69 -11.45 1.95
N TRP A 101 -9.54 -11.71 2.59
CA TRP A 101 -9.51 -12.44 3.85
C TRP A 101 -10.29 -11.68 4.93
N GLY A 102 -10.15 -10.36 5.03
CA GLY A 102 -10.91 -9.57 5.99
C GLY A 102 -12.43 -9.69 5.85
N LEU A 103 -12.95 -9.84 4.62
CA LEU A 103 -14.38 -10.12 4.40
C LEU A 103 -14.79 -11.50 4.95
N GLU A 104 -13.96 -12.53 4.76
CA GLU A 104 -14.22 -13.88 5.26
C GLU A 104 -14.19 -13.94 6.80
N VAL A 105 -13.36 -13.12 7.47
CA VAL A 105 -13.33 -13.06 8.94
C VAL A 105 -14.57 -12.36 9.50
N ILE A 106 -15.01 -11.24 8.90
CA ILE A 106 -16.26 -10.56 9.30
C ILE A 106 -17.47 -11.51 9.16
N ASN A 107 -17.44 -12.41 8.17
CA ASN A 107 -18.49 -13.40 7.94
C ASN A 107 -18.38 -14.66 8.82
N GLY A 108 -17.49 -14.69 9.82
CA GLY A 108 -17.38 -15.77 10.81
C GLY A 108 -16.51 -16.96 10.41
N GLY A 109 -15.65 -16.81 9.39
CA GLY A 109 -14.98 -17.93 8.72
C GLY A 109 -13.71 -18.50 9.38
N ILE A 110 -12.77 -17.71 9.90
CA ILE A 110 -11.43 -18.22 10.28
C ILE A 110 -10.76 -17.30 11.33
N GLY A 111 -10.32 -17.80 12.49
CA GLY A 111 -9.38 -17.09 13.41
C GLY A 111 -7.94 -17.10 12.85
N SER A 112 -6.92 -16.36 13.30
CA SER A 112 -6.68 -15.44 14.45
C SER A 112 -5.38 -14.64 14.15
N ILE A 113 -5.16 -14.16 12.92
CA ILE A 113 -4.15 -13.09 12.70
C ILE A 113 -4.77 -11.70 12.97
N LEU A 114 -6.10 -11.61 12.90
CA LEU A 114 -6.89 -10.42 13.20
C LEU A 114 -7.35 -10.31 14.65
N ASP A 115 -7.09 -11.36 15.44
CA ASP A 115 -7.01 -11.16 16.89
C ASP A 115 -5.96 -10.11 17.22
N ALA A 116 -5.08 -9.72 16.30
CA ALA A 116 -4.12 -8.64 16.48
C ALA A 116 -4.37 -7.43 15.57
N VAL A 117 -5.23 -7.51 14.55
CA VAL A 117 -5.44 -6.43 13.57
C VAL A 117 -6.94 -6.25 13.37
N PRO A 118 -7.55 -5.18 13.91
CA PRO A 118 -8.97 -4.91 13.72
C PRO A 118 -9.26 -4.67 12.22
N LEU A 119 -10.26 -5.34 11.67
CA LEU A 119 -10.75 -5.07 10.31
C LEU A 119 -12.25 -4.78 10.33
N GLY A 120 -12.62 -3.60 9.88
CA GLY A 120 -13.99 -3.22 9.58
C GLY A 120 -14.28 -3.27 8.08
N ASN A 121 -15.54 -3.00 7.73
CA ASN A 121 -15.97 -2.93 6.33
C ASN A 121 -15.20 -1.85 5.55
N HIS A 122 -14.91 -0.70 6.16
CA HIS A 122 -14.15 0.38 5.54
C HIS A 122 -12.70 -0.02 5.26
N ASP A 123 -12.05 -0.74 6.19
CA ASP A 123 -10.69 -1.24 5.99
C ASP A 123 -10.63 -2.22 4.82
N ASN A 124 -11.60 -3.14 4.72
CA ASN A 124 -11.65 -4.10 3.62
C ASN A 124 -11.82 -3.41 2.26
N VAL A 125 -12.70 -2.41 2.17
CA VAL A 125 -12.86 -1.61 0.95
C VAL A 125 -11.55 -0.89 0.60
N PHE A 126 -10.88 -0.30 1.59
CA PHE A 126 -9.60 0.36 1.39
C PHE A 126 -8.52 -0.60 0.87
N HIS A 127 -8.38 -1.77 1.48
CA HIS A 127 -7.44 -2.82 1.07
C HIS A 127 -7.74 -3.35 -0.34
N LEU A 128 -9.01 -3.61 -0.66
CA LEU A 128 -9.40 -4.05 -2.00
C LEU A 128 -9.15 -2.98 -3.06
N ALA A 129 -9.38 -1.70 -2.74
CA ALA A 129 -9.09 -0.60 -3.65
C ALA A 129 -7.58 -0.47 -3.90
N LEU A 130 -6.75 -0.51 -2.84
CA LEU A 130 -5.30 -0.55 -2.96
C LEU A 130 -4.84 -1.75 -3.79
N GLY A 131 -5.45 -2.91 -3.56
CA GLY A 131 -5.13 -4.15 -4.24
C GLY A 131 -5.42 -4.08 -5.74
N ALA A 132 -6.65 -3.68 -6.10
CA ALA A 132 -7.09 -3.55 -7.47
C ALA A 132 -6.26 -2.50 -8.24
N LEU A 133 -6.00 -1.34 -7.63
CA LEU A 133 -5.18 -0.30 -8.25
C LEU A 133 -3.74 -0.78 -8.50
N GLY A 134 -3.13 -1.51 -7.55
CA GLY A 134 -1.77 -2.02 -7.70
C GLY A 134 -1.64 -3.06 -8.81
N LEU A 135 -2.58 -4.02 -8.85
CA LEU A 135 -2.64 -5.03 -9.90
C LEU A 135 -2.88 -4.38 -11.27
N ALA A 136 -3.84 -3.45 -11.37
CA ALA A 136 -4.10 -2.74 -12.61
C ALA A 136 -2.87 -1.93 -13.07
N ALA A 137 -2.23 -1.19 -12.16
CA ALA A 137 -1.04 -0.40 -12.47
C ALA A 137 0.11 -1.28 -12.96
N ALA A 138 0.33 -2.47 -12.38
CA ALA A 138 1.37 -3.39 -12.84
C ALA A 138 1.07 -3.98 -14.24
N LEU A 139 -0.20 -4.26 -14.53
CA LEU A 139 -0.64 -4.84 -15.81
C LEU A 139 -0.53 -3.84 -16.97
N ILE A 140 -0.83 -2.57 -16.74
CA ILE A 140 -0.83 -1.53 -17.79
C ILE A 140 0.52 -0.81 -17.95
N ASP A 141 1.49 -1.08 -17.07
CA ASP A 141 2.80 -0.45 -17.10
C ASP A 141 3.69 -1.13 -18.16
N ASN A 142 3.92 -0.44 -19.28
CA ASN A 142 4.71 -0.96 -20.41
C ASN A 142 6.20 -0.57 -20.33
N SER A 143 6.70 -0.23 -19.13
CA SER A 143 8.10 0.19 -18.94
C SER A 143 9.13 -0.82 -19.47
N ASP A 144 8.75 -2.10 -19.54
CA ASP A 144 9.63 -3.18 -20.01
C ASP A 144 9.63 -3.33 -21.54
N GLU A 145 8.59 -2.84 -22.26
CA GLU A 145 8.50 -2.92 -23.73
C GLU A 145 9.46 -1.94 -24.43
N ILE A 146 9.95 -0.92 -23.73
CA ILE A 146 10.85 0.10 -24.29
C ILE A 146 12.32 -0.35 -24.29
N LEU A 147 12.65 -1.42 -23.54
CA LEU A 147 14.03 -1.91 -23.34
C LEU A 147 14.36 -3.22 -24.05
N GLY A 148 13.40 -3.84 -24.75
CA GLY A 148 13.58 -5.08 -25.53
C GLY A 148 13.59 -4.84 -27.03
#